data_AF-A0A3C2CT57-F1
#
_entry.id   AF-A0A3C2CT57-F1
#
_cell.length_a   1.000
_cell.length_b   1.000
_cell.length_c   1.000
_cell.angle_alpha   90.00
_cell.angle_beta   90.00
_cell.angle_gamma   90.00
#
_symmetry.space_group_name_H-M   'P 1'
#
loop_
_entity.id
_entity.type
_entity.pdbx_description
1 polymer ?
#
loop_
_entity_poly.entity_id
_entity_poly.type
_entity_poly.pdbx_seq_one_letter_code
_entity_poly.pdbx_strand_id
1 'polypeptide(L)'
;MNDHQFACTGCGVKIQTEEPEKLGYAPVSSLEKEVVVCQRCFRLKNYNEIQDVSLTDDDFLKILNELGKRDALIVKIVDIFDFNGSWLPGIHRFAGNNPVLLIGNKADLVPKSVKHRKLIDWMKKESRELGLNPEDVFLVSASKGLNIKETAAAIDEYRNGKDVYIVGCTNVGKSTFINRIIKEVTGEGDVITTSHFPGTTLDMIEIPLADGKAIVDTPGIINHHQMAHYVDKRDLKFITPKKEIKPKVYQLNESQTLFFGGLARFDYISGGRRSFACYVPNEINIHRTKLENADELYKNHVGEMLTPPRREQMEEFPELVRHEFTIKEPKTDVVFSGLGWITINEAGAKIAAHVPKGVHVLLRRSLI
;
A
#
# COMPACT_ATOMS: atom_id res chain seq x y z
N MET A 1 -38.13 17.12 -23.83
CA MET A 1 -37.87 15.88 -23.08
C MET A 1 -37.11 16.28 -21.83
N ASN A 2 -37.69 16.04 -20.65
CA ASN A 2 -37.22 16.59 -19.39
C ASN A 2 -35.83 16.09 -19.04
N ASP A 3 -34.90 17.04 -18.87
CA ASP A 3 -33.55 16.85 -18.38
C ASP A 3 -33.61 16.65 -16.85
N HIS A 4 -34.15 15.49 -16.41
CA HIS A 4 -34.08 15.09 -15.01
C HIS A 4 -32.63 14.72 -14.69
N GLN A 5 -31.87 15.70 -14.20
CA GLN A 5 -30.55 15.45 -13.63
C GLN A 5 -30.70 14.63 -12.35
N PHE A 6 -30.64 13.31 -12.47
CA PHE A 6 -30.57 12.43 -11.31
C PHE A 6 -29.24 12.66 -10.60
N ALA A 7 -29.30 12.96 -9.30
CA ALA A 7 -28.14 13.02 -8.43
C ALA A 7 -28.11 11.74 -7.57
N CYS A 8 -26.92 11.18 -7.38
CA CYS A 8 -26.75 10.01 -6.54
C CYS A 8 -27.13 10.33 -5.08
N THR A 9 -28.07 9.61 -4.48
CA THR A 9 -28.47 9.84 -3.09
C THR A 9 -27.36 9.54 -2.08
N GLY A 10 -26.36 8.73 -2.46
CA GLY A 10 -25.18 8.44 -1.64
C GLY A 10 -24.10 9.53 -1.65
N CYS A 11 -23.53 9.86 -2.81
CA CYS A 11 -22.40 10.80 -2.94
C CYS A 11 -22.77 12.17 -3.53
N GLY A 12 -24.01 12.41 -3.95
CA GLY A 12 -24.45 13.68 -4.54
C GLY A 12 -23.98 13.95 -5.98
N VAL A 13 -23.14 13.10 -6.57
CA VAL A 13 -22.64 13.26 -7.95
C VAL A 13 -23.77 13.05 -8.96
N LYS A 14 -23.74 13.82 -10.07
CA LYS A 14 -24.65 13.66 -11.20
C LYS A 14 -24.55 12.26 -11.79
N ILE A 15 -25.69 11.59 -11.93
CA ILE A 15 -25.76 10.25 -12.50
C ILE A 15 -25.53 10.32 -14.00
N GLN A 16 -24.72 9.39 -14.49
CA GLN A 16 -24.50 9.12 -15.91
C GLN A 16 -24.60 7.61 -16.15
N THR A 17 -24.97 7.20 -17.36
CA THR A 17 -25.23 5.78 -17.71
C THR A 17 -24.31 5.27 -18.83
N GLU A 18 -23.36 6.09 -19.28
CA GLU A 18 -22.57 5.85 -20.50
C GLU A 18 -21.18 5.27 -20.21
N GLU A 19 -20.53 5.71 -19.14
CA GLU A 19 -19.11 5.44 -18.88
C GLU A 19 -18.91 4.68 -17.54
N PRO A 20 -18.83 3.34 -17.54
CA PRO A 20 -18.73 2.53 -16.32
C PRO A 20 -17.60 2.90 -15.35
N GLU A 21 -16.48 3.37 -15.88
CA GLU A 21 -15.28 3.71 -15.10
C GLU A 21 -15.29 5.17 -14.59
N LYS A 22 -16.28 5.99 -14.95
CA LYS A 22 -16.37 7.39 -14.51
C LYS A 22 -17.35 7.59 -13.36
N LEU A 23 -17.09 8.64 -12.59
CA LEU A 23 -17.94 9.06 -11.47
C LEU A 23 -19.39 9.25 -11.91
N GLY A 24 -20.31 8.88 -11.02
CA GLY A 24 -21.74 8.97 -11.29
C GLY A 24 -22.32 7.84 -12.12
N TYR A 25 -21.52 6.85 -12.56
CA TYR A 25 -22.05 5.74 -13.34
C TYR A 25 -23.15 4.99 -12.58
N ALA A 26 -24.31 4.81 -13.19
CA ALA A 26 -25.32 3.85 -12.76
C ALA A 26 -25.86 3.12 -14.00
N PRO A 27 -26.15 1.81 -13.93
CA PRO A 27 -26.83 1.14 -15.03
C PRO A 27 -28.24 1.74 -15.22
N VAL A 28 -28.73 1.77 -16.46
CA VAL A 28 -30.04 2.37 -16.81
C VAL A 28 -31.18 1.80 -15.97
N SER A 29 -31.12 0.50 -15.64
CA SER A 29 -32.09 -0.18 -14.75
C SER A 29 -32.13 0.35 -13.32
N SER A 30 -31.13 1.14 -12.90
CA SER A 30 -31.10 1.77 -11.57
C SER A 30 -31.77 3.14 -11.55
N LEU A 31 -32.09 3.73 -12.71
CA LEU A 31 -32.83 4.99 -12.81
C LEU A 31 -34.32 4.82 -12.53
N GLU A 32 -34.85 3.59 -12.67
CA GLU A 32 -36.26 3.25 -12.37
C GLU A 32 -36.54 3.08 -10.87
N LYS A 33 -35.49 3.12 -10.03
CA LYS A 33 -35.61 2.95 -8.58
C LYS A 33 -35.94 4.28 -7.91
N GLU A 34 -36.75 4.24 -6.85
CA GLU A 34 -37.07 5.41 -6.03
C GLU A 34 -35.81 6.08 -5.44
N VAL A 35 -34.77 5.29 -5.16
CA VAL A 35 -33.46 5.76 -4.67
C VAL A 35 -32.38 5.38 -5.68
N VAL A 36 -31.86 6.38 -6.39
CA VAL A 36 -30.80 6.19 -7.39
C VAL A 36 -29.45 6.35 -6.72
N VAL A 37 -28.67 5.25 -6.69
CA VAL A 37 -27.29 5.25 -6.21
C VAL A 37 -26.35 4.90 -7.35
N CYS A 38 -25.25 5.65 -7.50
CA CYS A 38 -24.20 5.30 -8.44
C CYS A 38 -23.52 3.98 -8.05
N GLN A 39 -22.87 3.35 -9.01
CA GLN A 39 -22.14 2.08 -8.85
C GLN A 39 -21.15 2.14 -7.68
N ARG A 40 -20.48 3.28 -7.48
CA ARG A 40 -19.58 3.51 -6.34
C ARG A 40 -20.31 3.43 -5.00
N CYS A 41 -21.39 4.19 -4.82
CA CYS A 41 -22.19 4.16 -3.58
C CYS A 41 -22.87 2.81 -3.37
N PHE A 42 -23.32 2.17 -4.45
CA PHE A 42 -23.89 0.83 -4.38
C PHE A 42 -22.85 -0.20 -3.93
N ARG A 43 -21.62 -0.13 -4.46
CA ARG A 43 -20.52 -1.01 -4.05
C ARG A 43 -20.03 -0.74 -2.64
N LEU A 44 -19.96 0.52 -2.25
CA LEU A 44 -19.66 0.91 -0.87
C LEU A 44 -20.71 0.34 0.09
N LYS A 45 -22.00 0.54 -0.20
CA LYS A 45 -23.10 0.11 0.67
C LYS A 45 -23.24 -1.41 0.80
N ASN A 46 -23.06 -2.15 -0.29
CA ASN A 46 -23.34 -3.60 -0.30
C ASN A 46 -22.09 -4.46 -0.15
N TYR A 47 -20.93 -3.97 -0.59
CA TYR A 47 -19.69 -4.74 -0.61
C TYR A 47 -18.56 -4.08 0.19
N ASN A 48 -18.78 -2.89 0.77
CA ASN A 48 -17.73 -2.09 1.41
C ASN A 48 -16.52 -1.83 0.48
N GLU A 49 -16.75 -1.83 -0.83
CA GLU A 49 -15.72 -1.60 -1.84
C GLU A 49 -15.70 -0.12 -2.26
N ILE A 50 -14.61 0.58 -1.96
CA ILE A 50 -14.36 1.94 -2.44
C ILE A 50 -13.79 1.82 -3.86
N GLN A 51 -14.43 2.45 -4.86
CA GLN A 51 -13.80 2.64 -6.16
C GLN A 51 -12.67 3.67 -6.02
N ASP A 52 -11.48 3.29 -6.49
CA ASP A 52 -10.30 4.15 -6.55
C ASP A 52 -10.57 5.29 -7.54
N VAL A 53 -10.72 6.51 -7.02
CA VAL A 53 -10.70 7.72 -7.86
C VAL A 53 -9.23 7.96 -8.21
N SER A 54 -8.90 8.00 -9.50
CA SER A 54 -7.56 8.38 -9.95
C SER A 54 -7.31 9.84 -9.60
N LEU A 55 -6.65 10.06 -8.47
CA LEU A 55 -6.25 11.39 -8.05
C LEU A 55 -5.00 11.83 -8.77
N THR A 56 -4.99 13.11 -9.14
CA THR A 56 -3.75 13.79 -9.54
C THR A 56 -2.93 14.09 -8.29
N ASP A 57 -1.60 14.13 -8.43
CA ASP A 57 -0.69 14.51 -7.35
C ASP A 57 -1.06 15.89 -6.76
N ASP A 58 -1.56 16.82 -7.58
CA ASP A 58 -1.92 18.18 -7.15
C ASP A 58 -3.15 18.23 -6.25
N ASP A 59 -4.20 17.45 -6.53
CA ASP A 59 -5.39 17.41 -5.67
C ASP A 59 -5.08 16.78 -4.32
N PHE A 60 -4.18 15.79 -4.32
CA PHE A 60 -3.66 15.20 -3.11
C PHE A 60 -2.87 16.22 -2.25
N LEU A 61 -1.98 16.99 -2.88
CA LEU A 61 -1.20 18.02 -2.19
C LEU A 61 -2.11 19.08 -1.55
N LYS A 62 -3.25 19.41 -2.17
CA LYS A 62 -4.23 20.34 -1.58
C LYS A 62 -4.84 19.78 -0.29
N ILE A 63 -5.34 18.54 -0.32
CA ILE A 63 -5.92 17.89 0.87
C ILE A 63 -4.90 17.86 2.00
N LEU A 64 -3.68 17.40 1.70
CA LEU A 64 -2.63 17.31 2.70
C LEU A 64 -2.25 18.67 3.30
N ASN A 65 -2.18 19.72 2.49
CA ASN A 65 -1.93 21.08 2.97
C ASN A 65 -3.08 21.60 3.85
N GLU A 66 -4.32 21.22 3.57
CA GLU A 66 -5.47 21.57 4.41
C GLU A 66 -5.47 20.82 5.73
N LEU A 67 -5.10 19.53 5.72
CA LEU A 67 -4.91 18.73 6.94
C LEU A 67 -3.86 19.35 7.86
N GLY A 68 -2.75 19.84 7.30
CA GLY A 68 -1.68 20.47 8.08
C GLY A 68 -2.06 21.77 8.78
N LYS A 69 -3.14 22.44 8.35
CA LYS A 69 -3.65 23.67 8.97
C LYS A 69 -4.61 23.39 10.13
N ARG A 70 -5.13 22.18 10.24
CA ARG A 70 -6.03 21.77 11.32
C ARG A 70 -5.22 21.43 12.55
N ASP A 71 -5.82 21.60 13.73
CA ASP A 71 -5.25 21.13 15.00
C ASP A 71 -5.84 19.76 15.32
N ALA A 72 -5.10 18.71 14.99
CA ALA A 72 -5.60 17.33 14.98
C ALA A 72 -4.48 16.31 15.19
N LEU A 73 -4.85 15.06 15.45
CA LEU A 73 -3.91 13.93 15.40
C LEU A 73 -3.87 13.36 13.99
N ILE A 74 -2.67 13.12 13.46
CA ILE A 74 -2.52 12.40 12.19
C ILE A 74 -2.10 10.96 12.49
N VAL A 75 -2.89 10.01 11.99
CA VAL A 75 -2.59 8.58 12.06
C VAL A 75 -2.16 8.11 10.68
N LYS A 76 -0.85 7.89 10.51
CA LYS A 76 -0.27 7.42 9.25
C LYS A 76 -0.19 5.90 9.24
N ILE A 77 -0.87 5.26 8.29
CA ILE A 77 -0.82 3.82 8.09
C ILE A 77 0.15 3.47 6.96
N VAL A 78 1.06 2.54 7.24
CA VAL A 78 2.02 1.99 6.28
C VAL A 78 1.95 0.46 6.25
N ASP A 79 2.30 -0.13 5.11
CA ASP A 79 2.51 -1.57 5.00
C ASP A 79 3.95 -1.89 5.42
N ILE A 80 4.14 -2.77 6.39
CA ILE A 80 5.48 -3.17 6.87
C ILE A 80 6.33 -3.77 5.72
N PHE A 81 5.70 -4.50 4.81
CA PHE A 81 6.40 -5.22 3.73
C PHE A 81 6.78 -4.32 2.57
N ASP A 82 6.07 -3.22 2.43
CA ASP A 82 6.32 -2.20 1.42
C ASP A 82 6.40 -0.82 2.08
N PHE A 83 7.20 -0.70 3.13
CA PHE A 83 7.29 0.52 3.93
C PHE A 83 7.61 1.76 3.08
N ASN A 84 8.64 1.66 2.24
CA ASN A 84 9.05 2.76 1.37
C ASN A 84 8.06 3.00 0.22
N GLY A 85 7.39 1.96 -0.30
CA GLY A 85 6.33 2.11 -1.31
C GLY A 85 5.01 2.64 -0.71
N SER A 86 4.76 2.42 0.57
CA SER A 86 3.64 3.00 1.30
C SER A 86 3.99 4.37 1.92
N TRP A 87 5.20 4.87 1.66
CA TRP A 87 5.63 6.15 2.19
C TRP A 87 5.20 7.30 1.29
N LEU A 88 4.36 8.18 1.84
CA LEU A 88 3.96 9.43 1.19
C LEU A 88 5.11 10.45 1.24
N PRO A 89 5.65 10.88 0.08
CA PRO A 89 6.66 11.92 0.02
C PRO A 89 6.14 13.24 0.60
N GLY A 90 6.99 13.97 1.32
CA GLY A 90 6.63 15.29 1.84
C GLY A 90 5.67 15.30 3.03
N ILE A 91 5.24 14.13 3.55
CA ILE A 91 4.29 14.03 4.68
C ILE A 91 4.65 14.93 5.88
N HIS A 92 5.95 15.11 6.15
CA HIS A 92 6.44 15.94 7.25
C HIS A 92 6.10 17.43 7.07
N ARG A 93 6.03 17.92 5.82
CA ARG A 93 5.61 19.30 5.53
C ARG A 93 4.11 19.47 5.75
N PHE A 94 3.35 18.43 5.42
CA PHE A 94 1.90 18.41 5.50
C PHE A 94 1.38 18.12 6.90
N ALA A 95 2.14 17.40 7.73
CA ALA A 95 1.78 17.25 9.13
C ALA A 95 1.81 18.59 9.88
N GLY A 96 2.62 19.55 9.42
CA GLY A 96 2.77 20.84 10.09
C GLY A 96 3.26 20.64 11.52
N ASN A 97 2.51 21.16 12.50
CA ASN A 97 2.77 20.97 13.93
C ASN A 97 1.92 19.85 14.55
N ASN A 98 1.15 19.12 13.75
CA ASN A 98 0.28 18.08 14.27
C ASN A 98 1.09 16.86 14.74
N PRO A 99 0.75 16.28 15.91
CA PRO A 99 1.33 15.02 16.32
C PRO A 99 1.00 13.93 15.30
N VAL A 100 1.97 13.05 15.05
CA VAL A 100 1.80 11.94 14.10
C VAL A 100 2.04 10.61 14.80
N LEU A 101 1.06 9.72 14.74
CA LEU A 101 1.24 8.30 15.06
C LEU A 101 1.49 7.51 13.79
N LEU A 102 2.51 6.64 13.81
CA LEU A 102 2.82 5.76 12.69
C LEU A 102 2.35 4.34 13.02
N ILE A 103 1.51 3.78 12.15
CA ILE A 103 0.96 2.44 12.30
C ILE A 103 1.49 1.55 11.17
N GLY A 104 2.29 0.55 11.53
CA GLY A 104 2.71 -0.53 10.65
C GLY A 104 1.65 -1.63 10.63
N ASN A 105 0.93 -1.75 9.53
CA ASN A 105 -0.10 -2.76 9.35
C ASN A 105 0.47 -4.05 8.74
N LYS A 106 -0.32 -5.13 8.79
CA LYS A 106 0.01 -6.49 8.30
C LYS A 106 1.10 -7.19 9.12
N ALA A 107 1.21 -6.87 10.41
CA ALA A 107 2.18 -7.48 11.32
C ALA A 107 2.02 -9.02 11.43
N ASP A 108 0.85 -9.57 11.10
CA ASP A 108 0.60 -11.02 11.06
C ASP A 108 1.37 -11.77 9.97
N LEU A 109 1.88 -11.05 8.97
CA LEU A 109 2.66 -11.63 7.87
C LEU A 109 4.16 -11.69 8.19
N VAL A 110 4.60 -11.07 9.28
CA VAL A 110 6.02 -10.98 9.67
C VAL A 110 6.49 -12.35 10.16
N PRO A 111 7.66 -12.84 9.72
CA PRO A 111 8.20 -14.10 10.22
C PRO A 111 8.29 -14.09 11.75
N LYS A 112 7.86 -15.17 12.41
CA LYS A 112 7.83 -15.27 13.89
C LYS A 112 9.21 -15.09 14.55
N SER A 113 10.29 -15.28 13.79
CA SER A 113 11.66 -15.04 14.25
C SER A 113 11.98 -13.55 14.44
N VAL A 114 11.24 -12.65 13.80
CA VAL A 114 11.44 -11.20 13.90
C VAL A 114 10.74 -10.68 15.15
N LYS A 115 11.52 -10.06 16.04
CA LYS A 115 10.97 -9.47 17.26
C LYS A 115 10.25 -8.17 16.94
N HIS A 116 8.99 -8.02 17.37
CA HIS A 116 8.19 -6.81 17.16
C HIS A 116 8.91 -5.52 17.60
N ARG A 117 9.59 -5.54 18.75
CA ARG A 117 10.37 -4.39 19.23
C ARG A 117 11.43 -3.93 18.23
N LYS A 118 12.17 -4.87 17.62
CA LYS A 118 13.19 -4.52 16.62
C LYS A 118 12.55 -3.87 15.40
N LEU A 119 11.37 -4.35 14.99
CA LEU A 119 10.64 -3.79 13.87
C LEU A 119 10.12 -2.38 14.17
N ILE A 120 9.61 -2.13 15.37
CA ILE A 120 9.23 -0.80 15.84
C ILE A 120 10.45 0.14 15.84
N ASP A 121 11.58 -0.29 16.39
CA ASP A 121 12.82 0.51 16.43
C ASP A 121 13.33 0.81 15.01
N TRP A 122 13.24 -0.16 14.11
CA TRP A 122 13.57 0.01 12.69
C TRP A 122 12.65 1.02 12.02
N MET A 123 11.33 0.91 12.20
CA MET A 123 10.35 1.85 11.64
C MET A 123 10.56 3.27 12.16
N LYS A 124 10.87 3.44 13.46
CA LYS A 124 11.23 4.73 14.07
C LYS A 124 12.47 5.33 13.42
N LYS A 125 13.48 4.50 13.09
CA LYS A 125 14.70 4.97 12.42
C LYS A 125 14.42 5.37 10.97
N GLU A 126 13.74 4.50 10.22
CA GLU A 126 13.40 4.74 8.82
C GLU A 126 12.49 5.97 8.65
N SER A 127 11.47 6.13 9.51
CA SER A 127 10.62 7.32 9.45
C SER A 127 11.43 8.61 9.61
N ARG A 128 12.42 8.64 10.52
CA ARG A 128 13.32 9.78 10.73
C ARG A 128 14.18 10.07 9.51
N GLU A 129 14.73 9.02 8.88
CA GLU A 129 15.51 9.15 7.64
C GLU A 129 14.66 9.71 6.49
N LEU A 130 13.37 9.40 6.48
CA LEU A 130 12.39 9.97 5.53
C LEU A 130 11.75 11.29 5.99
N GLY A 131 12.26 11.88 7.08
CA GLY A 131 11.91 13.22 7.56
C GLY A 131 10.70 13.30 8.50
N LEU A 132 10.13 12.17 8.95
CA LEU A 132 9.02 12.12 9.90
C LEU A 132 9.47 11.59 11.27
N ASN A 133 9.23 12.39 12.31
CA ASN A 133 9.42 11.99 13.70
C ASN A 133 8.04 11.71 14.32
N PRO A 134 7.54 10.45 14.29
CA PRO A 134 6.27 10.13 14.92
C PRO A 134 6.39 10.19 16.45
N GLU A 135 5.31 10.56 17.12
CA GLU A 135 5.19 10.53 18.59
C GLU A 135 5.36 9.09 19.10
N ASP A 136 4.69 8.14 18.44
CA ASP A 136 4.91 6.73 18.67
C ASP A 136 4.63 5.87 17.43
N VAL A 137 5.05 4.60 17.51
CA VAL A 137 4.93 3.62 16.42
C VAL A 137 4.29 2.34 16.93
N PHE A 138 3.20 1.95 16.27
CA PHE A 138 2.43 0.75 16.60
C PHE A 138 2.50 -0.27 15.47
N LEU A 139 2.50 -1.56 15.83
CA LEU A 139 2.34 -2.66 14.89
C LEU A 139 0.98 -3.28 15.07
N VAL A 140 0.22 -3.41 13.99
CA VAL A 140 -1.13 -3.97 14.01
C VAL A 140 -1.31 -5.01 12.91
N SER A 141 -2.31 -5.87 13.11
CA SER A 141 -2.92 -6.61 12.02
C SER A 141 -4.40 -6.26 11.99
N ALA A 142 -4.79 -5.36 11.08
CA ALA A 142 -6.19 -4.99 10.91
C ALA A 142 -7.06 -6.20 10.51
N SER A 143 -6.52 -7.12 9.71
CA SER A 143 -7.26 -8.32 9.30
C SER A 143 -7.50 -9.28 10.49
N LYS A 144 -6.48 -9.49 11.34
CA LYS A 144 -6.55 -10.41 12.49
C LYS A 144 -7.00 -9.78 13.81
N GLY A 145 -7.08 -8.46 13.88
CA GLY A 145 -7.37 -7.72 15.12
C GLY A 145 -6.20 -7.59 16.08
N LEU A 146 -4.97 -7.94 15.67
CA LEU A 146 -3.79 -7.87 16.55
C LEU A 146 -3.48 -6.41 16.91
N ASN A 147 -3.31 -6.14 18.21
CA ASN A 147 -2.95 -4.84 18.80
C ASN A 147 -3.92 -3.69 18.48
N ILE A 148 -5.13 -3.98 18.00
CA ILE A 148 -6.09 -2.93 17.62
C ILE A 148 -6.59 -2.17 18.85
N LYS A 149 -6.85 -2.86 19.97
CA LYS A 149 -7.38 -2.24 21.20
C LYS A 149 -6.37 -1.27 21.79
N GLU A 150 -5.13 -1.72 21.90
CA GLU A 150 -4.00 -0.96 22.42
C GLU A 150 -3.72 0.26 21.54
N THR A 151 -3.80 0.09 20.20
CA THR A 151 -3.64 1.19 19.26
C THR A 151 -4.80 2.18 19.32
N ALA A 152 -6.04 1.71 19.49
CA ALA A 152 -7.21 2.58 19.66
C ALA A 152 -7.10 3.44 20.93
N ALA A 153 -6.69 2.82 22.05
CA ALA A 153 -6.45 3.53 23.31
C ALA A 153 -5.34 4.59 23.17
N ALA A 154 -4.24 4.23 22.49
CA ALA A 154 -3.18 5.20 22.21
C ALA A 154 -3.67 6.36 21.33
N ILE A 155 -4.46 6.09 20.28
CA ILE A 155 -5.05 7.16 19.44
C ILE A 155 -5.89 8.11 20.29
N ASP A 156 -6.70 7.58 21.22
CA ASP A 156 -7.52 8.40 22.12
C ASP A 156 -6.67 9.23 23.11
N GLU A 157 -5.57 8.68 23.60
CA GLU A 157 -4.61 9.39 24.45
C GLU A 157 -3.90 10.52 23.67
N TYR A 158 -3.29 10.20 22.53
CA TYR A 158 -2.49 11.14 21.75
C TYR A 158 -3.32 12.21 21.05
N ARG A 159 -4.61 11.96 20.76
CA ARG A 159 -5.46 12.99 20.14
C ARG A 159 -5.79 14.13 21.10
N ASN A 160 -5.71 13.89 22.42
CA ASN A 160 -5.94 14.91 23.44
C ASN A 160 -7.22 15.75 23.19
N GLY A 161 -8.33 15.06 22.92
CA GLY A 161 -9.63 15.71 22.64
C GLY A 161 -9.74 16.40 21.27
N LYS A 162 -8.85 16.12 20.31
CA LYS A 162 -8.89 16.64 18.92
C LYS A 162 -9.43 15.60 17.94
N ASP A 163 -9.68 16.04 16.71
CA ASP A 163 -10.03 15.15 15.60
C ASP A 163 -8.84 14.28 15.19
N VAL A 164 -9.12 13.15 14.55
CA VAL A 164 -8.12 12.19 14.08
C VAL A 164 -8.22 12.04 12.57
N TYR A 165 -7.13 12.27 11.84
CA TYR A 165 -7.09 12.06 10.39
C TYR A 165 -6.27 10.82 10.06
N ILE A 166 -6.90 9.85 9.40
CA ILE A 166 -6.24 8.61 9.00
C ILE A 166 -5.77 8.74 7.57
N VAL A 167 -4.45 8.70 7.37
CA VAL A 167 -3.78 8.87 6.07
C VAL A 167 -2.95 7.64 5.70
N GLY A 168 -2.89 7.31 4.41
CA GLY A 168 -2.06 6.20 3.92
C GLY A 168 -2.26 5.92 2.44
N CYS A 169 -1.32 5.21 1.83
CA CYS A 169 -1.45 4.78 0.44
C CYS A 169 -2.61 3.79 0.25
N THR A 170 -3.03 3.56 -0.98
CA THR A 170 -3.91 2.43 -1.30
C THR A 170 -3.23 1.11 -0.93
N ASN A 171 -4.03 0.08 -0.64
CA ASN A 171 -3.57 -1.28 -0.27
C ASN A 171 -2.74 -1.44 1.03
N VAL A 172 -2.51 -0.37 1.80
CA VAL A 172 -1.89 -0.47 3.14
C VAL A 172 -2.84 -1.07 4.18
N GLY A 173 -4.13 -1.17 3.86
CA GLY A 173 -5.17 -1.71 4.75
C GLY A 173 -5.85 -0.66 5.64
N LYS A 174 -5.83 0.61 5.23
CA LYS A 174 -6.52 1.74 5.90
C LYS A 174 -7.99 1.46 6.21
N SER A 175 -8.79 1.09 5.21
CA SER A 175 -10.22 0.81 5.40
C SER A 175 -10.47 -0.38 6.34
N THR A 176 -9.64 -1.43 6.26
CA THR A 176 -9.72 -2.56 7.20
C THR A 176 -9.40 -2.12 8.64
N PHE A 177 -8.40 -1.26 8.81
CA PHE A 177 -8.02 -0.72 10.12
C PHE A 177 -9.17 0.12 10.70
N ILE A 178 -9.73 1.04 9.91
CA ILE A 178 -10.85 1.89 10.33
C ILE A 178 -12.06 1.05 10.76
N ASN A 179 -12.47 0.09 9.94
CA ASN A 179 -13.58 -0.80 10.27
C ASN A 179 -13.36 -1.59 11.56
N ARG A 180 -12.10 -1.89 11.91
CA ARG A 180 -11.77 -2.53 13.19
C ARG A 180 -11.82 -1.56 14.36
N ILE A 181 -11.32 -0.34 14.19
CA ILE A 181 -11.38 0.70 15.22
C ILE A 181 -12.84 1.06 15.52
N ILE A 182 -13.69 1.24 14.50
CA ILE A 182 -15.13 1.48 14.69
C ILE A 182 -15.73 0.39 15.57
N LYS A 183 -15.56 -0.88 15.20
CA LYS A 183 -16.08 -2.02 15.97
C LYS A 183 -15.61 -2.06 17.42
N GLU A 184 -14.39 -1.59 17.69
CA GLU A 184 -13.82 -1.57 19.04
C GLU A 184 -14.33 -0.37 19.86
N VAL A 185 -14.56 0.78 19.22
CA VAL A 185 -14.94 2.04 19.89
C VAL A 185 -16.46 2.17 20.06
N THR A 186 -17.25 1.81 19.06
CA THR A 186 -18.71 2.04 19.06
C THR A 186 -19.54 0.83 19.51
N GLY A 187 -18.96 -0.36 19.58
CA GLY A 187 -19.73 -1.61 19.61
C GLY A 187 -20.47 -1.86 18.28
N GLU A 188 -21.20 -2.98 18.16
CA GLU A 188 -21.95 -3.31 16.93
C GLU A 188 -23.07 -2.28 16.66
N GLY A 189 -22.80 -1.30 15.80
CA GLY A 189 -23.78 -0.32 15.34
C GLY A 189 -23.17 0.64 14.31
N ASP A 190 -23.69 0.60 13.08
CA ASP A 190 -23.24 1.46 11.99
C ASP A 190 -23.64 2.92 12.23
N VAL A 191 -22.66 3.79 12.49
CA VAL A 191 -22.82 5.26 12.42
C VAL A 191 -21.67 5.82 11.60
N ILE A 192 -21.77 5.66 10.27
CA ILE A 192 -20.84 6.28 9.32
C ILE A 192 -21.58 7.44 8.64
N THR A 193 -21.04 8.65 8.76
CA THR A 193 -21.55 9.83 8.03
C THR A 193 -20.56 10.27 6.96
N THR A 194 -21.02 10.45 5.74
CA THR A 194 -20.18 10.98 4.64
C THR A 194 -20.19 12.50 4.67
N SER A 195 -19.02 13.13 4.59
CA SER A 195 -18.87 14.58 4.48
C SER A 195 -18.27 14.97 3.13
N HIS A 196 -18.72 16.08 2.56
CA HIS A 196 -18.18 16.65 1.32
C HIS A 196 -17.23 17.79 1.65
N PHE A 197 -16.00 17.73 1.13
CA PHE A 197 -15.08 18.85 1.25
C PHE A 197 -15.35 19.89 0.14
N PRO A 198 -15.49 21.19 0.45
CA PRO A 198 -15.70 22.21 -0.57
C PRO A 198 -14.50 22.31 -1.53
N GLY A 199 -14.72 22.18 -2.83
CA GLY A 199 -13.70 22.40 -3.86
C GLY A 199 -12.89 21.17 -4.28
N THR A 200 -13.20 19.97 -3.77
CA THR A 200 -12.64 18.70 -4.27
C THR A 200 -13.74 17.65 -4.42
N THR A 201 -13.61 16.72 -5.38
CA THR A 201 -14.55 15.60 -5.63
C THR A 201 -14.31 14.40 -4.70
N LEU A 202 -13.67 14.62 -3.56
CA LEU A 202 -13.23 13.57 -2.66
C LEU A 202 -14.08 13.52 -1.40
N ASP A 203 -14.76 12.38 -1.23
CA ASP A 203 -15.60 12.10 -0.08
C ASP A 203 -14.70 11.67 1.10
N MET A 204 -14.64 12.48 2.15
CA MET A 204 -14.06 12.08 3.44
C MET A 204 -15.16 11.50 4.32
N ILE A 205 -14.85 10.40 4.99
CA ILE A 205 -15.81 9.72 5.86
C ILE A 205 -15.53 10.15 7.29
N GLU A 206 -16.53 10.71 7.96
CA GLU A 206 -16.44 11.11 9.36
C GLU A 206 -17.16 10.08 10.24
N ILE A 207 -16.43 9.58 11.23
CA ILE A 207 -16.93 8.68 12.25
C ILE A 207 -16.99 9.49 13.55
N PRO A 208 -18.19 9.86 14.02
CA PRO A 208 -18.34 10.67 15.21
C PRO A 208 -17.90 9.91 16.47
N LEU A 209 -17.20 10.60 17.35
CA LEU A 209 -16.83 10.17 18.68
C LEU A 209 -17.80 10.77 19.71
N ALA A 210 -17.89 10.16 20.89
CA ALA A 210 -18.82 10.57 21.94
C ALA A 210 -18.59 11.99 22.49
N ASP A 211 -17.39 12.54 22.31
CA ASP A 211 -16.99 13.87 22.74
C ASP A 211 -17.23 14.97 21.69
N GLY A 212 -17.93 14.64 20.60
CA GLY A 212 -18.24 15.57 19.51
C GLY A 212 -17.08 15.81 18.53
N LYS A 213 -15.99 15.03 18.64
CA LYS A 213 -14.91 14.96 17.64
C LYS A 213 -15.15 13.84 16.65
N ALA A 214 -14.30 13.72 15.64
CA ALA A 214 -14.42 12.68 14.64
C ALA A 214 -13.09 11.99 14.30
N ILE A 215 -13.19 10.72 13.93
CA ILE A 215 -12.17 10.04 13.14
C ILE A 215 -12.53 10.24 11.67
N VAL A 216 -11.62 10.84 10.91
CA VAL A 216 -11.80 11.19 9.51
C VAL A 216 -10.99 10.24 8.64
N ASP A 217 -11.68 9.46 7.82
CA ASP A 217 -11.05 8.67 6.76
C ASP A 217 -10.73 9.56 5.56
N THR A 218 -9.44 9.67 5.25
CA THR A 218 -8.98 10.35 4.04
C THR A 218 -8.93 9.38 2.85
N PRO A 219 -9.14 9.83 1.61
CA PRO A 219 -8.94 9.00 0.43
C PRO A 219 -7.56 8.32 0.41
N GLY A 220 -7.52 7.04 0.03
CA GLY A 220 -6.27 6.30 -0.11
C GLY A 220 -5.45 6.84 -1.29
N ILE A 221 -4.15 6.99 -1.10
CA ILE A 221 -3.28 7.63 -2.10
C ILE A 221 -2.63 6.57 -2.96
N ILE A 222 -2.82 6.66 -4.28
CA ILE A 222 -2.18 5.73 -5.20
C ILE A 222 -0.71 6.13 -5.30
N ASN A 223 0.18 5.22 -4.91
CA ASN A 223 1.59 5.40 -5.19
C ASN A 223 1.95 4.72 -6.51
N HIS A 224 2.20 5.52 -7.53
CA HIS A 224 2.54 5.04 -8.87
C HIS A 224 3.83 4.21 -8.92
N HIS A 225 4.68 4.27 -7.88
CA HIS A 225 5.94 3.53 -7.83
C HIS A 225 5.83 2.10 -7.28
N GLN A 226 4.62 1.68 -6.86
CA GLN A 226 4.39 0.33 -6.35
C GLN A 226 4.08 -0.66 -7.47
N MET A 227 4.62 -1.89 -7.38
CA MET A 227 4.28 -2.99 -8.29
C MET A 227 2.77 -3.20 -8.43
N ALA A 228 2.01 -3.00 -7.36
CA ALA A 228 0.56 -3.15 -7.35
C ALA A 228 -0.18 -2.24 -8.34
N HIS A 229 0.44 -1.14 -8.80
CA HIS A 229 -0.17 -0.27 -9.80
C HIS A 229 -0.14 -0.87 -11.23
N TYR A 230 0.85 -1.71 -11.51
CA TYR A 230 1.11 -2.28 -12.84
C TYR A 230 0.64 -3.72 -13.00
N VAL A 231 0.15 -4.33 -11.92
CA VAL A 231 -0.35 -5.71 -11.92
C VAL A 231 -1.87 -5.71 -11.96
N ASP A 232 -2.45 -6.52 -12.84
CA ASP A 232 -3.89 -6.75 -12.94
C ASP A 232 -4.50 -7.16 -11.59
N LYS A 233 -5.72 -6.68 -11.30
CA LYS A 233 -6.46 -6.99 -10.07
C LYS A 233 -6.55 -8.50 -9.77
N ARG A 234 -6.63 -9.34 -10.79
CA ARG A 234 -6.69 -10.81 -10.67
C ARG A 234 -5.40 -11.40 -10.12
N ASP A 235 -4.27 -10.72 -10.34
CA ASP A 235 -2.94 -11.17 -9.93
C ASP A 235 -2.38 -10.40 -8.72
N LEU A 236 -3.04 -9.31 -8.29
CA LEU A 236 -2.78 -8.64 -7.01
C LEU A 236 -2.80 -9.62 -5.82
N LYS A 237 -3.63 -10.66 -5.90
CA LYS A 237 -3.73 -11.71 -4.87
C LYS A 237 -2.47 -12.57 -4.71
N PHE A 238 -1.59 -12.59 -5.71
CA PHE A 238 -0.33 -13.34 -5.69
C PHE A 238 0.81 -12.49 -5.11
N ILE A 239 0.82 -11.19 -5.39
CA ILE A 239 1.81 -10.25 -4.83
C ILE A 239 1.45 -9.79 -3.41
N THR A 240 0.20 -9.96 -2.99
CA THR A 240 -0.24 -9.64 -1.63
C THR A 240 -0.13 -10.88 -0.74
N PRO A 241 0.75 -10.91 0.28
CA PRO A 241 0.89 -12.08 1.13
C PRO A 241 -0.36 -12.28 2.01
N LYS A 242 -0.85 -13.52 2.07
CA LYS A 242 -2.02 -13.91 2.89
C LYS A 242 -1.66 -14.64 4.19
N LYS A 243 -0.40 -15.07 4.30
CA LYS A 243 0.15 -15.85 5.41
C LYS A 243 1.57 -15.34 5.67
N GLU A 244 2.09 -15.67 6.85
CA GLU A 244 3.48 -15.45 7.25
C GLU A 244 4.44 -15.70 6.08
N ILE A 245 5.24 -14.69 5.73
CA ILE A 245 6.24 -14.79 4.68
C ILE A 245 7.37 -15.68 5.19
N LYS A 246 7.69 -16.74 4.44
CA LYS A 246 8.79 -17.62 4.77
C LYS A 246 10.05 -17.20 4.00
N PRO A 247 11.18 -16.95 4.68
CA PRO A 247 12.43 -16.66 3.98
C PRO A 247 12.83 -17.83 3.08
N LYS A 248 13.01 -17.56 1.78
CA LYS A 248 13.54 -18.51 0.81
C LYS A 248 15.02 -18.20 0.59
N VAL A 249 15.92 -19.01 1.15
CA VAL A 249 17.36 -18.77 1.09
C VAL A 249 17.97 -19.41 -0.15
N TYR A 250 18.65 -18.61 -0.97
CA TYR A 250 19.39 -19.06 -2.15
C TYR A 250 20.88 -18.83 -1.97
N GLN A 251 21.68 -19.86 -2.23
CA GLN A 251 23.12 -19.71 -2.32
C GLN A 251 23.51 -19.56 -3.80
N LEU A 252 24.01 -18.37 -4.15
CA LEU A 252 24.37 -18.02 -5.52
C LEU A 252 25.89 -17.85 -5.66
N ASN A 253 26.39 -18.32 -6.79
CA ASN A 253 27.68 -17.92 -7.35
C ASN A 253 27.45 -16.71 -8.25
N GLU A 254 28.54 -16.04 -8.61
CA GLU A 254 28.52 -14.95 -9.59
C GLU A 254 27.85 -15.37 -10.91
N SER A 255 27.30 -14.40 -11.63
CA SER A 255 26.60 -14.60 -12.90
C SER A 255 25.38 -15.52 -12.79
N GLN A 256 24.58 -15.34 -11.74
CA GLN A 256 23.31 -16.06 -11.57
C GLN A 256 22.14 -15.11 -11.33
N THR A 257 20.98 -15.54 -11.78
CA THR A 257 19.75 -14.73 -11.79
C THR A 257 18.65 -15.44 -11.03
N LEU A 258 17.86 -14.67 -10.30
CA LEU A 258 16.58 -15.06 -9.71
C LEU A 258 15.46 -14.23 -10.34
N PHE A 259 14.43 -14.89 -10.86
CA PHE A 259 13.18 -14.28 -11.28
C PHE A 259 12.11 -14.48 -10.21
N PHE A 260 11.32 -13.44 -9.95
CA PHE A 260 10.18 -13.47 -9.04
C PHE A 260 8.89 -13.42 -9.87
N GLY A 261 8.43 -14.60 -10.30
CA GLY A 261 7.50 -14.70 -11.43
C GLY A 261 8.11 -14.03 -12.67
N GLY A 262 7.29 -13.33 -13.44
CA GLY A 262 7.71 -12.39 -14.48
C GLY A 262 7.73 -10.93 -14.00
N LEU A 263 7.53 -10.66 -12.70
CA LEU A 263 7.39 -9.30 -12.18
C LEU A 263 8.72 -8.59 -11.95
N ALA A 264 9.73 -9.33 -11.51
CA ALA A 264 11.03 -8.76 -11.18
C ALA A 264 12.14 -9.78 -11.40
N ARG A 265 13.35 -9.25 -11.63
CA ARG A 265 14.57 -10.03 -11.83
C ARG A 265 15.68 -9.50 -10.94
N PHE A 266 16.46 -10.40 -10.36
CA PHE A 266 17.64 -10.10 -9.56
C PHE A 266 18.84 -10.84 -10.14
N ASP A 267 19.80 -10.08 -10.63
CA ASP A 267 21.06 -10.57 -11.16
C ASP A 267 22.15 -10.36 -10.13
N TYR A 268 22.80 -11.45 -9.74
CA TYR A 268 24.01 -11.40 -8.96
C TYR A 268 25.22 -11.38 -9.90
N ILE A 269 25.84 -10.21 -10.05
CA ILE A 269 26.88 -9.96 -11.05
C ILE A 269 28.23 -10.47 -10.53
N SER A 270 28.65 -10.01 -9.35
CA SER A 270 29.96 -10.39 -8.77
C SER A 270 30.02 -10.17 -7.26
N GLY A 271 30.99 -10.81 -6.61
CA GLY A 271 31.25 -10.72 -5.18
C GLY A 271 31.56 -12.06 -4.49
N GLY A 272 31.90 -13.13 -5.22
CA GLY A 272 32.14 -14.47 -4.69
C GLY A 272 30.87 -15.31 -4.50
N ARG A 273 30.93 -16.38 -3.69
CA ARG A 273 29.75 -17.20 -3.36
C ARG A 273 29.03 -16.61 -2.15
N ARG A 274 27.74 -16.28 -2.28
CA ARG A 274 26.96 -15.60 -1.22
C ARG A 274 25.59 -16.21 -1.00
N SER A 275 25.02 -15.91 0.17
CA SER A 275 23.66 -16.28 0.55
C SER A 275 22.73 -15.07 0.44
N PHE A 276 21.57 -15.29 -0.19
CA PHE A 276 20.53 -14.30 -0.43
C PHE A 276 19.23 -14.82 0.19
N ALA A 277 18.67 -14.10 1.16
CA ALA A 277 17.40 -14.47 1.78
C ALA A 277 16.26 -13.68 1.12
N CYS A 278 15.42 -14.36 0.34
CA CYS A 278 14.30 -13.75 -0.36
C CYS A 278 13.05 -13.75 0.52
N TYR A 279 12.48 -12.56 0.74
CA TYR A 279 11.24 -12.31 1.46
C TYR A 279 10.20 -11.77 0.47
N VAL A 280 9.51 -12.69 -0.20
CA VAL A 280 8.44 -12.40 -1.16
C VAL A 280 7.22 -13.26 -0.81
N PRO A 281 5.99 -12.88 -1.25
CA PRO A 281 4.81 -13.69 -1.03
C PRO A 281 5.03 -15.15 -1.40
N ASN A 282 4.53 -16.07 -0.56
CA ASN A 282 4.81 -17.50 -0.72
C ASN A 282 4.30 -18.05 -2.07
N GLU A 283 3.25 -17.45 -2.62
CA GLU A 283 2.64 -17.81 -3.91
C GLU A 283 3.49 -17.38 -5.13
N ILE A 284 4.48 -16.51 -4.94
CA ILE A 284 5.42 -16.14 -6.01
C ILE A 284 6.50 -17.21 -6.15
N ASN A 285 6.55 -17.80 -7.34
CA ASN A 285 7.58 -18.76 -7.72
C ASN A 285 8.89 -18.02 -8.01
N ILE A 286 9.99 -18.57 -7.47
CA ILE A 286 11.33 -18.05 -7.70
C ILE A 286 12.05 -18.98 -8.67
N HIS A 287 12.35 -18.49 -9.87
CA HIS A 287 13.05 -19.24 -10.90
C HIS A 287 14.52 -18.83 -10.95
N ARG A 288 15.43 -19.80 -10.84
CA ARG A 288 16.87 -19.56 -10.90
C ARG A 288 17.42 -19.96 -12.25
N THR A 289 18.25 -19.11 -12.83
CA THR A 289 19.01 -19.42 -14.06
C THR A 289 20.41 -18.81 -14.00
N LYS A 290 21.24 -19.11 -14.99
CA LYS A 290 22.51 -18.40 -15.21
C LYS A 290 22.22 -17.05 -15.86
N LEU A 291 23.05 -16.05 -15.57
CA LEU A 291 22.90 -14.70 -16.10
C LEU A 291 22.89 -14.67 -17.65
N GLU A 292 23.75 -15.47 -18.28
CA GLU A 292 23.84 -15.61 -19.75
C GLU A 292 22.52 -16.06 -20.42
N ASN A 293 21.69 -16.82 -19.70
CA ASN A 293 20.43 -17.36 -20.22
C ASN A 293 19.21 -16.52 -19.79
N ALA A 294 19.40 -15.52 -18.94
CA ALA A 294 18.28 -14.84 -18.28
C ALA A 294 17.43 -14.02 -19.26
N ASP A 295 18.05 -13.34 -20.22
CA ASP A 295 17.34 -12.54 -21.24
C ASP A 295 16.51 -13.44 -22.17
N GLU A 296 17.10 -14.54 -22.64
CA GLU A 296 16.41 -15.52 -23.49
C GLU A 296 15.27 -16.23 -22.75
N LEU A 297 15.50 -16.62 -21.48
CA LEU A 297 14.47 -17.23 -20.64
C LEU A 297 13.26 -16.31 -20.47
N TYR A 298 13.50 -15.02 -20.18
CA TYR A 298 12.42 -14.05 -20.00
C TYR A 298 11.62 -13.87 -21.28
N LYS A 299 12.31 -13.66 -22.41
CA LYS A 299 11.67 -13.47 -23.72
C LYS A 299 10.79 -14.66 -24.12
N ASN A 300 11.24 -15.88 -23.86
CA ASN A 300 10.56 -17.09 -24.33
C ASN A 300 9.47 -17.60 -23.37
N HIS A 301 9.55 -17.29 -22.07
CA HIS A 301 8.72 -17.94 -21.05
C HIS A 301 7.96 -16.99 -20.11
N VAL A 302 8.04 -15.67 -20.32
CA VAL A 302 7.18 -14.73 -19.60
C VAL A 302 5.70 -14.93 -19.95
N GLY A 303 4.84 -14.89 -18.93
CA GLY A 303 3.41 -15.16 -19.09
C GLY A 303 3.01 -16.64 -19.06
N GLU A 304 3.99 -17.55 -19.04
CA GLU A 304 3.80 -19.00 -18.90
C GLU A 304 4.49 -19.50 -17.63
N MET A 305 5.79 -19.81 -17.71
CA MET A 305 6.58 -20.25 -16.57
C MET A 305 6.83 -19.09 -15.60
N LEU A 306 7.19 -17.92 -16.13
CA LEU A 306 7.42 -16.71 -15.35
C LEU A 306 6.11 -15.94 -15.23
N THR A 307 5.30 -16.34 -14.26
CA THR A 307 3.99 -15.74 -13.95
C THR A 307 3.86 -15.47 -12.45
N PRO A 308 3.15 -14.41 -12.03
CA PRO A 308 2.56 -13.31 -12.82
C PRO A 308 3.61 -12.39 -13.48
N PRO A 309 3.28 -11.59 -14.51
CA PRO A 309 1.97 -11.47 -15.16
C PRO A 309 1.64 -12.68 -16.05
N ARG A 310 0.43 -12.73 -16.61
CA ARG A 310 0.01 -13.75 -17.59
C ARG A 310 0.23 -13.24 -19.01
N ARG A 311 0.28 -14.18 -19.96
CA ARG A 311 0.49 -13.87 -21.39
C ARG A 311 -0.47 -12.80 -21.93
N GLU A 312 -1.74 -12.84 -21.53
CA GLU A 312 -2.79 -11.87 -21.92
C GLU A 312 -2.50 -10.43 -21.47
N GLN A 313 -1.70 -10.25 -20.41
CA GLN A 313 -1.42 -8.94 -19.80
C GLN A 313 -0.07 -8.39 -20.24
N MET A 314 0.71 -9.16 -21.01
CA MET A 314 2.08 -8.76 -21.38
C MET A 314 2.11 -7.53 -22.29
N GLU A 315 1.04 -7.26 -23.04
CA GLU A 315 0.96 -6.06 -23.90
C GLU A 315 0.87 -4.77 -23.08
N GLU A 316 0.21 -4.81 -21.93
CA GLU A 316 0.04 -3.67 -21.02
C GLU A 316 1.12 -3.61 -19.94
N PHE A 317 1.82 -4.72 -19.69
CA PHE A 317 2.84 -4.81 -18.65
C PHE A 317 4.11 -4.03 -19.06
N PRO A 318 4.61 -3.09 -18.24
CA PRO A 318 5.77 -2.30 -18.60
C PRO A 318 7.04 -3.13 -18.74
N GLU A 319 7.94 -2.69 -19.62
CA GLU A 319 9.27 -3.27 -19.76
C GLU A 319 10.05 -3.21 -18.44
N LEU A 320 10.85 -4.24 -18.16
CA LEU A 320 11.72 -4.28 -17.01
C LEU A 320 12.96 -3.40 -17.22
N VAL A 321 13.13 -2.39 -16.37
CA VAL A 321 14.27 -1.47 -16.36
C VAL A 321 15.34 -1.96 -15.39
N ARG A 322 16.60 -1.93 -15.82
CA ARG A 322 17.77 -2.35 -15.03
C ARG A 322 18.23 -1.26 -14.06
N HIS A 323 18.40 -1.63 -12.79
CA HIS A 323 18.96 -0.81 -11.74
C HIS A 323 20.15 -1.52 -11.09
N GLU A 324 21.34 -0.91 -11.16
CA GLU A 324 22.55 -1.50 -10.61
C GLU A 324 22.90 -0.96 -9.23
N PHE A 325 23.33 -1.87 -8.35
CA PHE A 325 23.71 -1.54 -6.99
C PHE A 325 24.99 -2.26 -6.59
N THR A 326 25.82 -1.56 -5.81
CA THR A 326 26.92 -2.18 -5.07
C THR A 326 26.58 -2.13 -3.60
N ILE A 327 26.50 -3.29 -2.96
CA ILE A 327 26.20 -3.41 -1.54
C ILE A 327 27.45 -3.05 -0.75
N LYS A 328 27.44 -1.88 -0.11
CA LYS A 328 28.60 -1.34 0.63
C LYS A 328 28.63 -1.77 2.09
N GLU A 329 27.47 -2.06 2.66
CA GLU A 329 27.31 -2.38 4.07
C GLU A 329 26.75 -3.81 4.24
N PRO A 330 27.10 -4.50 5.33
CA PRO A 330 26.45 -5.77 5.66
C PRO A 330 24.99 -5.53 6.07
N LYS A 331 24.16 -6.57 5.98
CA LYS A 331 22.73 -6.54 6.32
C LYS A 331 21.99 -5.42 5.59
N THR A 332 22.04 -5.48 4.26
CA THR A 332 21.29 -4.59 3.37
C THR A 332 20.14 -5.37 2.73
N ASP A 333 18.96 -4.77 2.71
CA ASP A 333 17.83 -5.27 1.94
C ASP A 333 17.80 -4.57 0.57
N VAL A 334 17.71 -5.35 -0.50
CA VAL A 334 17.34 -4.88 -1.84
C VAL A 334 15.82 -5.01 -1.94
N VAL A 335 15.12 -3.88 -1.91
CA VAL A 335 13.65 -3.83 -1.82
C VAL A 335 13.06 -3.60 -3.21
N PHE A 336 12.15 -4.48 -3.59
CA PHE A 336 11.32 -4.41 -4.79
C PHE A 336 9.95 -3.89 -4.36
N SER A 337 9.66 -2.61 -4.61
CA SER A 337 8.47 -1.97 -4.05
C SER A 337 7.18 -2.68 -4.48
N GLY A 338 6.35 -3.02 -3.50
CA GLY A 338 5.10 -3.76 -3.69
C GLY A 338 5.25 -5.27 -3.92
N LEU A 339 6.47 -5.83 -3.88
CA LEU A 339 6.70 -7.27 -4.05
C LEU A 339 7.42 -7.92 -2.86
N GLY A 340 8.43 -7.26 -2.30
CA GLY A 340 9.22 -7.83 -1.20
C GLY A 340 10.67 -7.38 -1.24
N TRP A 341 11.57 -8.12 -0.59
CA TRP A 341 12.99 -7.79 -0.57
C TRP A 341 13.90 -9.01 -0.56
N ILE A 342 15.18 -8.77 -0.84
CA ILE A 342 16.27 -9.74 -0.70
C ILE A 342 17.25 -9.19 0.32
N THR A 343 17.47 -9.93 1.41
CA THR A 343 18.48 -9.59 2.41
C THR A 343 19.84 -10.15 2.01
N ILE A 344 20.84 -9.28 2.02
CA ILE A 344 22.25 -9.58 1.75
C ILE A 344 23.04 -9.28 3.02
N ASN A 345 23.58 -10.33 3.65
CA ASN A 345 24.21 -10.23 4.97
C ASN A 345 25.63 -9.64 4.93
N GLU A 346 26.28 -9.66 3.77
CA GLU A 346 27.68 -9.28 3.61
C GLU A 346 27.84 -8.15 2.59
N ALA A 347 28.83 -7.28 2.82
CA ALA A 347 29.20 -6.24 1.86
C ALA A 347 30.00 -6.79 0.66
N GLY A 348 30.03 -6.03 -0.42
CA GLY A 348 30.83 -6.29 -1.62
C GLY A 348 30.10 -7.00 -2.75
N ALA A 349 28.79 -7.25 -2.63
CA ALA A 349 27.99 -7.80 -3.73
C ALA A 349 27.66 -6.70 -4.76
N LYS A 350 27.90 -6.97 -6.04
CA LYS A 350 27.37 -6.19 -7.16
C LYS A 350 26.16 -6.90 -7.75
N ILE A 351 25.05 -6.18 -7.83
CA ILE A 351 23.77 -6.74 -8.25
C ILE A 351 23.09 -5.82 -9.27
N ALA A 352 22.24 -6.40 -10.12
CA ALA A 352 21.31 -5.65 -10.94
C ALA A 352 19.88 -6.13 -10.67
N ALA A 353 19.01 -5.23 -10.25
CA ALA A 353 17.58 -5.49 -10.10
C ALA A 353 16.85 -4.97 -11.34
N HIS A 354 15.96 -5.77 -11.92
CA HIS A 354 15.08 -5.33 -12.99
C HIS A 354 13.64 -5.35 -12.51
N VAL A 355 12.95 -4.23 -12.70
CA VAL A 355 11.55 -4.02 -12.31
C VAL A 355 10.82 -3.25 -13.40
N PRO A 356 9.47 -3.32 -13.48
CA PRO A 356 8.71 -2.60 -14.50
C PRO A 356 9.00 -1.10 -14.43
N LYS A 357 9.06 -0.44 -15.59
CA LYS A 357 9.27 1.00 -15.67
C LYS A 357 8.27 1.75 -14.78
N GLY A 358 8.80 2.51 -13.82
CA GLY A 358 8.04 3.27 -12.82
C GLY A 358 8.04 2.63 -11.44
N VAL A 359 8.24 1.31 -11.33
CA VAL A 359 8.46 0.64 -10.04
C VAL A 359 9.85 0.97 -9.51
N HIS A 360 9.95 1.22 -8.21
CA HIS A 360 11.22 1.53 -7.57
C HIS A 360 11.90 0.30 -6.96
N VAL A 361 13.22 0.24 -7.14
CA VAL A 361 14.13 -0.58 -6.33
C VAL A 361 14.96 0.34 -5.46
N LEU A 362 15.04 0.01 -4.17
CA LEU A 362 15.83 0.77 -3.21
C LEU A 362 16.65 -0.14 -2.32
N LEU A 363 17.71 0.43 -1.78
CA LEU A 363 18.51 -0.20 -0.74
C LEU A 363 18.10 0.40 0.60
N ARG A 364 17.96 -0.46 1.60
CA ARG A 364 17.77 -0.03 2.99
C ARG A 364 18.51 -0.95 3.94
N ARG A 365 18.67 -0.50 5.19
CA ARG A 365 19.19 -1.35 6.25
C ARG A 365 18.22 -2.49 6.52
N SER A 366 18.75 -3.69 6.69
CA SER A 366 17.91 -4.87 6.84
C SER A 366 16.97 -4.77 8.02
N LEU A 367 15.72 -5.17 7.76
CA LEU A 367 14.67 -5.28 8.77
C LEU A 367 14.91 -6.44 9.75
N ILE A 368 15.74 -7.44 9.37
CA ILE A 368 15.88 -8.73 10.08
C ILE A 368 17.32 -8.96 10.59
#